data_AF-A0A7S1MKJ4-F1
#
_entry.id   AF-A0A7S1MKJ4-F1
#
_cell.length_a   1.000
_cell.length_b   1.000
_cell.length_c   1.000
_cell.angle_alpha   90.00
_cell.angle_beta   90.00
_cell.angle_gamma   90.00
#
_symmetry.space_group_name_H-M   'P 1'
#
loop_
_entity.id
_entity.type
_entity.pdbx_description
1 polymer ?
#
loop_
_entity_poly.entity_id
_entity_poly.type
_entity_poly.pdbx_seq_one_letter_code
_entity_poly.pdbx_strand_id
1 'polypeptide(L)'
;MANRAAAEPFPALNIDRVIDPKIRRFQVLAGGDGLSIFLPHPRFWLRNFLRTAHRAAAKMRVAFSPVPLPIVWGVQAATATVLLTSKSTSAARNMWVSNALWDLDCRLPLSKFCSTQVRVGYLSLAASGVFMVGFTATHRALLKMLLSYTRWMEEGRGKRSLATVVWGALLKYVYMRRNLTPTFSLQNCLPRQPVPGLKDTIARYLESMQPLLSNEEYTAVAADAERFIKAEGPGLQRYLKFKYWTSTNYVSDWWLSVVYLRGRESIMINSNYYGLSLYRKPPTSNQAARAATFTRYMLEVRALIDREELPRLMIQDIVPICMQQYAGAFNMTREPGHEEDRLVQYDSAVSRHIVVMCGGRFFKVNCYCHRTGRLLSRLQLEAAFNGILDAVRKDEASPRE
;
A
#
# COMPACT_ATOMS: atom_id res chain seq x y z
N MET A 1 35.10 28.97 18.88
CA MET A 1 33.94 28.33 18.22
C MET A 1 33.07 29.42 17.64
N ALA A 2 33.24 29.72 16.35
CA ALA A 2 32.50 30.77 15.67
C ALA A 2 31.06 30.28 15.37
N ASN A 3 30.08 30.89 16.03
CA ASN A 3 28.67 30.76 15.70
C ASN A 3 28.44 31.33 14.29
N ARG A 4 28.26 30.46 13.29
CA ARG A 4 27.68 30.84 12.00
C ARG A 4 26.18 31.02 12.19
N ALA A 5 25.77 32.23 12.54
CA ALA A 5 24.38 32.65 12.50
C ALA A 5 23.86 32.55 11.05
N ALA A 6 22.72 31.89 10.89
CA ALA A 6 21.95 31.98 9.66
C ALA A 6 21.53 33.44 9.44
N ALA A 7 21.69 33.94 8.21
CA ALA A 7 21.22 35.26 7.83
C ALA A 7 19.70 35.36 8.10
N GLU A 8 19.30 36.31 8.93
CA GLU A 8 17.90 36.67 9.11
C GLU A 8 17.34 37.30 7.82
N PRO A 9 16.09 36.98 7.43
CA PRO A 9 15.44 37.64 6.31
C PRO A 9 14.99 39.06 6.70
N PHE A 10 15.17 39.99 5.76
CA PHE A 10 14.80 41.41 5.81
C PHE A 10 13.46 41.73 6.50
N PRO A 11 13.40 42.78 7.34
CA PRO A 11 12.16 43.31 7.88
C PRO A 11 11.55 44.34 6.92
N ALA A 12 10.47 43.96 6.24
CA ALA A 12 9.48 44.90 5.71
C ALA A 12 8.13 44.19 5.67
N LEU A 13 7.48 44.12 6.83
CA LEU A 13 6.13 43.60 6.99
C LEU A 13 5.13 44.72 6.63
N ASN A 14 4.98 45.02 5.34
CA ASN A 14 3.75 45.66 4.86
C ASN A 14 2.75 44.53 4.58
N ILE A 15 1.74 44.40 5.45
CA ILE A 15 0.60 43.50 5.23
C ILE A 15 -0.34 44.17 4.23
N ASP A 16 0.10 44.27 2.97
CA ASP A 16 -0.83 44.25 1.86
C ASP A 16 -0.94 42.80 1.43
N ARG A 17 -2.12 42.20 1.63
CA ARG A 17 -2.36 40.78 1.35
C ARG A 17 -2.30 40.54 -0.15
N VAL A 18 -1.09 40.32 -0.67
CA VAL A 18 -0.85 39.96 -2.07
C VAL A 18 -1.45 38.59 -2.36
N ILE A 19 -2.35 38.53 -3.34
CA ILE A 19 -2.76 37.26 -3.96
C ILE A 19 -1.49 36.62 -4.52
N ASP A 20 -1.03 35.49 -3.97
CA ASP A 20 0.10 34.76 -4.55
C ASP A 20 -0.39 33.96 -5.79
N PRO A 21 -0.07 34.39 -7.02
CA PRO A 21 -0.50 33.69 -8.23
C PRO A 21 0.17 32.32 -8.40
N LYS A 22 1.20 32.01 -7.61
CA LYS A 22 1.83 30.69 -7.57
C LYS A 22 0.97 29.68 -6.81
N ILE A 23 0.13 30.14 -5.89
CA ILE A 23 -0.82 29.31 -5.14
C ILE A 23 -2.05 29.05 -6.00
N ARG A 24 -2.04 27.91 -6.68
CA ARG A 24 -3.14 27.47 -7.57
C ARG A 24 -4.36 26.98 -6.78
N ARG A 25 -4.95 27.77 -5.89
CA ARG A 25 -6.20 27.43 -5.18
C ARG A 25 -7.12 28.64 -5.18
N PHE A 26 -8.43 28.43 -5.00
CA PHE A 26 -9.37 29.54 -4.84
C PHE A 26 -9.01 30.31 -3.57
N GLN A 27 -8.87 31.63 -3.70
CA GLN A 27 -8.57 32.51 -2.58
C GLN A 27 -9.57 33.65 -2.57
N VAL A 28 -10.10 33.96 -1.39
CA VAL A 28 -10.97 35.11 -1.17
C VAL A 28 -10.32 35.93 -0.07
N LEU A 29 -10.00 37.18 -0.38
CA LEU A 29 -9.40 38.13 0.54
C LEU A 29 -10.32 39.33 0.65
N ALA A 30 -10.86 39.57 1.85
CA ALA A 30 -11.59 40.79 2.16
C ALA A 30 -10.61 41.80 2.78
N GLY A 31 -10.56 43.02 2.23
CA GLY A 31 -9.76 44.14 2.72
C GLY A 31 -10.58 45.43 2.84
N GLY A 32 -9.95 46.50 3.32
CA GLY A 32 -10.60 47.81 3.52
C GLY A 32 -11.20 48.41 2.25
N ASP A 33 -10.65 48.05 1.08
CA ASP A 33 -11.08 48.55 -0.23
C ASP A 33 -11.97 47.56 -1.00
N GLY A 34 -12.37 46.43 -0.40
CA GLY A 34 -13.32 45.47 -0.97
C GLY A 34 -12.86 44.01 -1.00
N LEU A 35 -13.57 43.20 -1.82
CA LEU A 35 -13.38 41.75 -1.91
C LEU A 35 -12.55 41.37 -3.13
N SER A 36 -11.37 40.81 -2.91
CA SER A 36 -10.50 40.27 -3.96
C SER A 36 -10.65 38.75 -4.05
N ILE A 37 -11.09 38.26 -5.21
CA ILE A 37 -11.29 36.82 -5.47
C ILE A 37 -10.30 36.34 -6.53
N PHE A 38 -9.44 35.39 -6.16
CA PHE A 38 -8.58 34.70 -7.12
C PHE A 38 -9.24 33.41 -7.60
N LEU A 39 -9.58 33.37 -8.88
CA LEU A 39 -10.08 32.20 -9.58
C LEU A 39 -8.93 31.46 -10.28
N PRO A 40 -8.62 30.20 -9.90
CA PRO A 40 -7.62 29.41 -10.59
C PRO A 40 -7.98 29.21 -12.06
N HIS A 41 -6.97 29.25 -12.94
CA HIS A 41 -7.14 28.98 -14.36
C HIS A 41 -7.95 27.68 -14.63
N PRO A 42 -8.89 27.62 -15.59
CA PRO A 42 -9.77 26.45 -15.81
C PRO A 42 -9.04 25.10 -15.96
N ARG A 43 -7.88 25.10 -16.62
CA ARG A 43 -6.97 23.92 -16.69
C ARG A 43 -6.59 23.33 -15.32
N PHE A 44 -6.53 24.14 -14.26
CA PHE A 44 -6.30 23.66 -12.91
C PHE A 44 -7.49 22.83 -12.40
N TRP A 45 -8.70 23.34 -12.55
CA TRP A 45 -9.94 22.65 -12.19
C TRP A 45 -10.08 21.35 -12.95
N LEU A 46 -9.91 21.36 -14.28
CA LEU A 46 -9.95 20.16 -15.10
C LEU A 46 -8.89 19.13 -14.65
N ARG A 47 -7.64 19.55 -14.42
CA ARG A 47 -6.58 18.66 -13.96
C ARG A 47 -6.88 18.06 -12.58
N ASN A 48 -7.41 18.85 -11.66
CA ASN A 48 -7.80 18.36 -10.35
C ASN A 48 -9.00 17.42 -10.42
N PHE A 49 -10.02 17.76 -11.20
CA PHE A 49 -11.16 16.89 -11.46
C PHE A 49 -10.71 15.54 -12.03
N LEU A 50 -9.90 15.54 -13.09
CA LEU A 50 -9.34 14.32 -13.68
C LEU A 50 -8.51 13.51 -12.67
N ARG A 51 -7.72 14.17 -11.82
CA ARG A 51 -6.98 13.50 -10.73
C ARG A 51 -7.92 12.88 -9.70
N THR A 52 -8.96 13.59 -9.29
CA THR A 52 -9.96 13.10 -8.35
C THR A 52 -10.74 11.93 -8.94
N ALA A 53 -11.17 12.03 -10.20
CA ALA A 53 -11.84 10.97 -10.94
C ALA A 53 -10.93 9.74 -11.08
N HIS A 54 -9.65 9.93 -11.41
CA HIS A 54 -8.68 8.85 -11.46
C HIS A 54 -8.50 8.16 -10.10
N ARG A 55 -8.38 8.94 -9.01
CA ARG A 55 -8.31 8.40 -7.64
C ARG A 55 -9.58 7.64 -7.25
N ALA A 56 -10.75 8.17 -7.60
CA ALA A 56 -12.02 7.50 -7.37
C ALA A 56 -12.10 6.18 -8.15
N ALA A 57 -11.71 6.18 -9.43
CA ALA A 57 -11.63 4.99 -10.25
C ALA A 57 -10.65 3.95 -9.68
N ALA A 58 -9.48 4.38 -9.18
CA ALA A 58 -8.52 3.50 -8.51
C ALA A 58 -9.13 2.86 -7.25
N LYS A 59 -9.79 3.67 -6.40
CA LYS A 59 -10.51 3.16 -5.22
C LYS A 59 -11.58 2.14 -5.61
N MET A 60 -12.36 2.40 -6.67
CA MET A 60 -13.38 1.48 -7.15
C MET A 60 -12.78 0.18 -7.69
N ARG A 61 -11.65 0.24 -8.42
CA ARG A 61 -10.92 -0.97 -8.87
C ARG A 61 -10.50 -1.84 -7.70
N VAL A 62 -9.95 -1.25 -6.65
CA VAL A 62 -9.57 -1.97 -5.43
C VAL A 62 -10.82 -2.50 -4.71
N ALA A 63 -11.88 -1.69 -4.62
CA ALA A 63 -13.12 -2.06 -3.93
C ALA A 63 -13.83 -3.26 -4.54
N PHE A 64 -13.74 -3.47 -5.85
CA PHE A 64 -14.35 -4.61 -6.55
C PHE A 64 -13.39 -5.69 -7.03
N SER A 65 -12.09 -5.53 -6.78
CA SER A 65 -11.10 -6.57 -7.07
C SER A 65 -11.43 -7.87 -6.34
N PRO A 66 -11.27 -9.06 -6.96
CA PRO A 66 -10.62 -9.33 -8.26
C PRO A 66 -11.54 -9.20 -9.48
N VAL A 67 -12.80 -8.84 -9.32
CA VAL A 67 -13.76 -8.76 -10.43
C VAL A 67 -13.44 -7.51 -11.28
N PRO A 68 -13.23 -7.66 -12.60
CA PRO A 68 -13.01 -6.52 -13.49
C PRO A 68 -14.19 -5.55 -13.49
N LEU A 69 -13.93 -4.24 -13.43
CA LEU A 69 -14.98 -3.21 -13.42
C LEU A 69 -16.02 -3.36 -14.54
N PRO A 70 -15.68 -3.69 -15.81
CA PRO A 70 -16.69 -3.89 -16.84
C PRO A 70 -17.70 -5.00 -16.49
N ILE A 71 -17.25 -6.08 -15.84
CA ILE A 71 -18.13 -7.16 -15.38
C ILE A 71 -18.99 -6.67 -14.23
N VAL A 72 -18.41 -5.92 -13.28
CA VAL A 72 -19.13 -5.31 -12.16
C VAL A 72 -20.28 -4.42 -12.67
N TRP A 73 -19.98 -3.50 -13.59
CA TRP A 73 -20.98 -2.61 -14.19
C TRP A 73 -22.02 -3.37 -15.02
N GLY A 74 -21.59 -4.40 -15.75
CA GLY A 74 -22.50 -5.26 -16.53
C GLY A 74 -23.51 -5.99 -15.63
N VAL A 75 -23.04 -6.58 -14.52
CA VAL A 75 -23.90 -7.24 -13.54
C VAL A 75 -24.84 -6.22 -12.89
N GLN A 76 -24.33 -5.06 -12.47
CA GLN A 76 -25.16 -4.02 -11.87
C GLN A 76 -26.26 -3.53 -12.83
N ALA A 77 -25.92 -3.27 -14.09
CA ALA A 77 -26.87 -2.84 -15.11
C ALA A 77 -27.91 -3.91 -15.41
N ALA A 78 -27.51 -5.19 -15.47
CA ALA A 78 -28.43 -6.31 -15.66
C ALA A 78 -29.40 -6.43 -14.48
N THR A 79 -28.91 -6.40 -13.23
CA THR A 79 -29.75 -6.45 -12.03
C THR A 79 -30.69 -5.24 -11.93
N ALA A 80 -30.20 -4.03 -12.21
CA ALA A 80 -31.04 -2.83 -12.23
C ALA A 80 -32.13 -2.94 -13.30
N THR A 81 -31.79 -3.39 -14.50
CA THR A 81 -32.77 -3.61 -15.59
C THR A 81 -33.84 -4.62 -15.17
N VAL A 82 -33.45 -5.76 -14.60
CA VAL A 82 -34.40 -6.77 -14.10
C VAL A 82 -35.34 -6.16 -13.07
N LEU A 83 -34.83 -5.39 -12.10
CA LEU A 83 -35.68 -4.73 -11.10
C LEU A 83 -36.63 -3.71 -11.74
N LEU A 84 -36.16 -2.93 -12.70
CA LEU A 84 -36.95 -1.91 -13.39
C LEU A 84 -38.05 -2.49 -14.29
N THR A 85 -37.82 -3.64 -14.93
CA THR A 85 -38.79 -4.27 -15.84
C THR A 85 -39.72 -5.27 -15.16
N SER A 86 -39.35 -5.76 -13.97
CA SER A 86 -40.17 -6.71 -13.23
C SER A 86 -41.47 -6.10 -12.71
N LYS A 87 -42.55 -6.89 -12.69
CA LYS A 87 -43.84 -6.49 -12.10
C LYS A 87 -43.68 -6.16 -10.62
N SER A 88 -44.51 -5.24 -10.09
CA SER A 88 -44.51 -4.87 -8.66
C SER A 88 -44.75 -6.05 -7.72
N THR A 89 -45.48 -7.07 -8.17
CA THR A 89 -45.75 -8.30 -7.41
C THR A 89 -44.66 -9.36 -7.54
N SER A 90 -43.64 -9.13 -8.37
CA SER A 90 -42.58 -10.12 -8.59
C SER A 90 -41.73 -10.35 -7.33
N ALA A 91 -41.18 -11.56 -7.21
CA ALA A 91 -40.24 -11.89 -6.14
C ALA A 91 -39.03 -10.94 -6.13
N ALA A 92 -38.53 -10.54 -7.31
CA ALA A 92 -37.38 -9.63 -7.45
C ALA A 92 -37.64 -8.25 -6.84
N ARG A 93 -38.85 -7.69 -7.00
CA ARG A 93 -39.22 -6.39 -6.42
C ARG A 93 -39.58 -6.47 -4.94
N ASN A 94 -40.05 -7.62 -4.46
CA ASN A 94 -40.43 -7.83 -3.07
C ASN A 94 -39.38 -8.58 -2.25
N MET A 95 -38.12 -8.62 -2.70
CA MET A 95 -37.03 -9.16 -1.91
C MET A 95 -36.77 -8.30 -0.67
N TRP A 96 -36.21 -8.92 0.37
CA TRP A 96 -35.90 -8.23 1.63
C TRP A 96 -35.08 -6.95 1.43
N VAL A 97 -34.12 -6.92 0.49
CA VAL A 97 -33.31 -5.74 0.17
C VAL A 97 -34.17 -4.62 -0.40
N SER A 98 -35.00 -4.94 -1.40
CA SER A 98 -35.87 -3.97 -2.07
C SER A 98 -36.88 -3.37 -1.09
N ASN A 99 -37.47 -4.21 -0.23
CA ASN A 99 -38.41 -3.76 0.81
C ASN A 99 -37.71 -2.87 1.85
N ALA A 100 -36.55 -3.29 2.36
CA ALA A 100 -35.80 -2.50 3.34
C ALA A 100 -35.40 -1.12 2.79
N LEU A 101 -34.96 -1.05 1.53
CA LEU A 101 -34.64 0.21 0.86
C LEU A 101 -35.88 1.09 0.65
N TRP A 102 -37.02 0.49 0.29
CA TRP A 102 -38.29 1.19 0.15
C TRP A 102 -38.80 1.75 1.49
N ASP A 103 -38.72 0.97 2.56
CA ASP A 103 -39.11 1.38 3.91
C ASP A 103 -38.23 2.51 4.44
N LEU A 104 -36.92 2.44 4.19
CA LEU A 104 -35.98 3.50 4.54
C LEU A 104 -36.30 4.79 3.77
N ASP A 105 -36.58 4.67 2.47
CA ASP A 105 -36.92 5.79 1.61
C ASP A 105 -38.21 6.50 2.05
N CYS A 106 -39.23 5.75 2.47
CA CYS A 106 -40.47 6.30 3.01
C CYS A 106 -40.26 7.14 4.29
N ARG A 107 -39.16 6.94 5.02
CA ARG A 107 -38.81 7.74 6.21
C ARG A 107 -38.06 9.02 5.86
N LEU A 108 -37.54 9.15 4.64
CA LEU A 108 -36.78 10.33 4.21
C LEU A 108 -37.73 11.45 3.75
N PRO A 109 -37.55 12.72 4.20
CA PRO A 109 -38.41 13.82 3.79
C PRO A 109 -38.44 14.06 2.27
N LEU A 110 -37.33 13.77 1.60
CA LEU A 110 -37.14 13.96 0.16
C LEU A 110 -38.02 13.05 -0.71
N SER A 111 -38.41 11.86 -0.21
CA SER A 111 -39.21 10.90 -0.99
C SER A 111 -40.61 11.41 -1.31
N LYS A 112 -41.12 12.37 -0.52
CA LYS A 112 -42.42 13.04 -0.74
C LYS A 112 -42.43 13.95 -1.97
N PHE A 113 -41.27 14.40 -2.43
CA PHE A 113 -41.13 15.31 -3.57
C PHE A 113 -40.79 14.58 -4.89
N CYS A 114 -40.61 13.25 -4.85
CA CYS A 114 -40.24 12.45 -6.02
C CYS A 114 -41.41 11.57 -6.50
N SER A 115 -41.61 11.49 -7.82
CA SER A 115 -42.60 10.59 -8.40
C SER A 115 -42.25 9.12 -8.17
N THR A 116 -43.25 8.24 -8.09
CA THR A 116 -43.06 6.80 -7.89
C THR A 116 -42.11 6.18 -8.93
N GLN A 117 -42.14 6.65 -10.17
CA GLN A 117 -41.24 6.18 -11.23
C GLN A 117 -39.77 6.54 -10.95
N VAL A 118 -39.51 7.76 -10.50
CA VAL A 118 -38.15 8.20 -10.11
C VAL A 118 -37.67 7.41 -8.90
N ARG A 119 -38.56 7.17 -7.92
CA ARG A 119 -38.28 6.35 -6.73
C ARG A 119 -37.87 4.92 -7.09
N VAL A 120 -38.66 4.26 -7.91
CA VAL A 120 -38.33 2.92 -8.43
C VAL A 120 -36.98 2.93 -9.18
N GLY A 121 -36.68 4.01 -9.92
CA GLY A 121 -35.42 4.25 -10.59
C GLY A 121 -34.20 4.17 -9.68
N TYR A 122 -34.07 5.08 -8.72
CA TYR A 122 -32.88 5.11 -7.85
C TYR A 122 -32.86 3.97 -6.83
N LEU A 123 -34.01 3.46 -6.37
CA LEU A 123 -34.06 2.31 -5.47
C LEU A 123 -33.60 1.03 -6.17
N SER A 124 -33.91 0.85 -7.46
CA SER A 124 -33.40 -0.27 -8.25
C SER A 124 -31.87 -0.19 -8.44
N LEU A 125 -31.33 1.02 -8.60
CA LEU A 125 -29.88 1.26 -8.63
C LEU A 125 -29.21 1.01 -7.27
N ALA A 126 -29.86 1.40 -6.17
CA ALA A 126 -29.37 1.14 -4.82
C ALA A 126 -29.37 -0.36 -4.52
N ALA A 127 -30.46 -1.06 -4.82
CA ALA A 127 -30.59 -2.51 -4.65
C ALA A 127 -29.55 -3.27 -5.49
N SER A 128 -29.36 -2.90 -6.77
CA SER A 128 -28.33 -3.51 -7.61
C SER A 128 -26.91 -3.27 -7.07
N GLY A 129 -26.66 -2.10 -6.48
CA GLY A 129 -25.43 -1.80 -5.74
C GLY A 129 -25.20 -2.75 -4.56
N VAL A 130 -26.23 -3.00 -3.74
CA VAL A 130 -26.15 -3.96 -2.62
C VAL A 130 -25.82 -5.37 -3.12
N PHE A 131 -26.50 -5.85 -4.17
CA PHE A 131 -26.21 -7.17 -4.77
C PHE A 131 -24.78 -7.26 -5.30
N MET A 132 -24.29 -6.22 -5.96
CA MET A 132 -22.93 -6.17 -6.50
C MET A 132 -21.86 -6.18 -5.38
N VAL A 133 -22.12 -5.52 -4.24
CA VAL A 133 -21.24 -5.60 -3.06
C VAL A 133 -21.23 -7.02 -2.50
N GLY A 134 -22.41 -7.65 -2.36
CA GLY A 134 -22.56 -9.03 -1.90
C GLY A 134 -21.83 -10.02 -2.81
N PHE A 135 -22.02 -9.91 -4.14
CA PHE A 135 -21.33 -10.73 -5.13
C PHE A 135 -19.80 -10.63 -5.01
N THR A 136 -19.29 -9.40 -4.88
CA THR A 136 -17.85 -9.15 -4.72
C THR A 136 -17.33 -9.78 -3.43
N ALA A 137 -18.05 -9.63 -2.31
CA ALA A 137 -17.68 -10.22 -1.03
C ALA A 137 -17.62 -11.76 -1.11
N THR A 138 -18.63 -12.39 -1.74
CA THR A 138 -18.65 -13.84 -1.98
C THR A 138 -17.47 -14.29 -2.83
N HIS A 139 -17.20 -13.60 -3.93
CA HIS A 139 -16.09 -13.92 -4.82
C HIS A 139 -14.72 -13.81 -4.13
N ARG A 140 -14.54 -12.81 -3.25
CA ARG A 140 -13.34 -12.68 -2.40
C ARG A 140 -13.21 -13.82 -1.41
N ALA A 141 -14.31 -14.20 -0.76
CA ALA A 141 -14.31 -15.31 0.19
C ALA A 141 -13.93 -16.63 -0.48
N LEU A 142 -14.46 -16.89 -1.68
CA LEU A 142 -14.10 -18.06 -2.50
C LEU A 142 -12.63 -18.05 -2.90
N LEU A 143 -12.12 -16.93 -3.39
CA LEU A 143 -10.69 -16.82 -3.73
C LEU A 143 -9.81 -17.01 -2.49
N LYS A 144 -10.18 -16.42 -1.36
CA LYS A 144 -9.43 -16.57 -0.10
C LYS A 144 -9.41 -18.01 0.37
N MET A 145 -10.54 -18.72 0.25
CA MET A 145 -10.64 -20.15 0.56
C MET A 145 -9.70 -20.96 -0.34
N LEU A 146 -9.69 -20.69 -1.65
CA LEU A 146 -8.75 -21.33 -2.57
C LEU A 146 -7.30 -21.04 -2.20
N LEU A 147 -6.95 -19.78 -1.92
CA LEU A 147 -5.59 -19.40 -1.54
C LEU A 147 -5.16 -19.94 -0.17
N SER A 148 -6.10 -20.37 0.67
CA SER A 148 -5.82 -21.00 1.96
C SER A 148 -5.37 -22.46 1.83
N TYR A 149 -5.48 -23.06 0.64
CA TYR A 149 -4.92 -24.39 0.38
C TYR A 149 -3.40 -24.33 0.30
N THR A 150 -2.71 -24.96 1.26
CA THR A 150 -1.25 -24.91 1.42
C THR A 150 -0.54 -26.23 1.14
N ARG A 151 -1.28 -27.33 0.94
CA ARG A 151 -0.71 -28.69 0.76
C ARG A 151 0.27 -28.79 -0.42
N TRP A 152 0.09 -27.97 -1.44
CA TRP A 152 1.01 -27.87 -2.57
C TRP A 152 2.45 -27.48 -2.17
N MET A 153 2.65 -26.86 -1.00
CA MET A 153 3.98 -26.51 -0.48
C MET A 153 4.68 -27.70 0.20
N GLU A 154 3.90 -28.63 0.76
CA GLU A 154 4.40 -29.83 1.45
C GLU A 154 4.64 -30.98 0.47
N GLU A 155 3.94 -30.98 -0.67
CA GLU A 155 4.12 -31.97 -1.73
C GLU A 155 5.51 -31.85 -2.38
N GLY A 156 6.28 -32.95 -2.33
CA GLY A 156 7.61 -33.03 -2.93
C GLY A 156 7.60 -32.81 -4.45
N ARG A 157 8.73 -32.32 -4.99
CA ARG A 157 8.87 -32.08 -6.44
C ARG A 157 8.59 -33.35 -7.24
N GLY A 158 7.65 -33.28 -8.18
CA GLY A 158 7.30 -34.37 -9.10
C GLY A 158 6.10 -35.24 -8.69
N LYS A 159 5.63 -35.17 -7.44
CA LYS A 159 4.44 -35.91 -6.97
C LYS A 159 3.34 -34.93 -6.57
N ARG A 160 2.49 -34.55 -7.52
CA ARG A 160 1.34 -33.67 -7.25
C ARG A 160 0.08 -34.49 -7.11
N SER A 161 -0.70 -34.24 -6.05
CA SER A 161 -2.02 -34.84 -5.93
C SER A 161 -2.98 -34.28 -7.00
N LEU A 162 -3.99 -35.06 -7.39
CA LEU A 162 -5.05 -34.58 -8.29
C LEU A 162 -5.72 -33.32 -7.73
N ALA A 163 -5.89 -33.25 -6.41
CA ALA A 163 -6.41 -32.07 -5.72
C ALA A 163 -5.55 -30.82 -5.98
N THR A 164 -4.23 -30.91 -5.84
CA THR A 164 -3.30 -29.81 -6.15
C THR A 164 -3.38 -29.40 -7.62
N VAL A 165 -3.51 -30.36 -8.54
CA VAL A 165 -3.62 -30.09 -9.97
C VAL A 165 -4.91 -29.34 -10.30
N VAL A 166 -6.06 -29.82 -9.81
CA VAL A 166 -7.37 -29.19 -10.01
C VAL A 166 -7.40 -27.79 -9.37
N TRP A 167 -6.91 -27.66 -8.14
CA TRP A 167 -6.80 -26.38 -7.45
C TRP A 167 -5.94 -25.38 -8.23
N GLY A 168 -4.76 -25.80 -8.70
CA GLY A 168 -3.84 -24.95 -9.44
C GLY A 168 -4.42 -24.52 -10.79
N ALA A 169 -5.11 -25.43 -11.48
CA ALA A 169 -5.84 -25.12 -12.72
C ALA A 169 -6.96 -24.10 -12.46
N LEU A 170 -7.75 -24.30 -11.40
CA LEU A 170 -8.81 -23.36 -11.02
C LEU A 170 -8.26 -21.97 -10.74
N LEU A 171 -7.22 -21.84 -9.92
CA LEU A 171 -6.57 -20.55 -9.68
C LEU A 171 -6.03 -19.94 -10.96
N LYS A 172 -5.26 -20.70 -11.75
CA LYS A 172 -4.59 -20.19 -12.96
C LYS A 172 -5.58 -19.68 -14.00
N TYR A 173 -6.61 -20.47 -14.30
CA TYR A 173 -7.50 -20.20 -15.43
C TYR A 173 -8.73 -19.37 -15.07
N VAL A 174 -9.19 -19.40 -13.80
CA VAL A 174 -10.36 -18.61 -13.36
C VAL A 174 -9.95 -17.29 -12.73
N TYR A 175 -8.98 -17.29 -11.81
CA TYR A 175 -8.65 -16.10 -11.01
C TYR A 175 -7.40 -15.35 -11.47
N MET A 176 -6.40 -16.05 -12.00
CA MET A 176 -5.10 -15.46 -12.36
C MET A 176 -4.97 -15.13 -13.85
N ARG A 177 -6.04 -15.31 -14.64
CA ARG A 177 -6.04 -15.01 -16.08
C ARG A 177 -5.76 -13.50 -16.27
N ARG A 178 -4.71 -13.21 -17.05
CA ARG A 178 -4.18 -11.87 -17.44
C ARG A 178 -3.34 -11.11 -16.38
N ASN A 179 -2.18 -10.63 -16.83
CA ASN A 179 -1.18 -9.80 -16.12
C ASN A 179 -1.51 -8.30 -16.11
N LEU A 180 -2.76 -7.92 -15.82
CA LEU A 180 -3.19 -6.50 -15.85
C LEU A 180 -4.05 -6.08 -14.64
N THR A 181 -3.93 -6.78 -13.52
CA THR A 181 -4.58 -6.32 -12.28
C THR A 181 -3.65 -5.36 -11.54
N PRO A 182 -4.18 -4.32 -10.88
CA PRO A 182 -3.36 -3.38 -10.10
C PRO A 182 -2.46 -4.09 -9.08
N THR A 183 -1.32 -3.50 -8.75
CA THR A 183 -0.31 -4.07 -7.81
C THR A 183 -0.93 -4.59 -6.51
N PHE A 184 -1.89 -3.87 -5.93
CA PHE A 184 -2.48 -4.19 -4.63
C PHE A 184 -3.86 -4.87 -4.70
N SER A 185 -4.29 -5.29 -5.89
CA SER A 185 -5.67 -5.70 -6.14
C SER A 185 -6.08 -6.95 -5.33
N LEU A 186 -5.15 -7.89 -5.12
CA LEU A 186 -5.41 -9.16 -4.42
C LEU A 186 -5.19 -9.10 -2.91
N GLN A 187 -4.76 -7.97 -2.35
CA GLN A 187 -4.41 -7.86 -0.93
C GLN A 187 -5.56 -8.26 0.01
N ASN A 188 -6.80 -7.93 -0.37
CA ASN A 188 -8.00 -8.28 0.40
C ASN A 188 -8.44 -9.75 0.23
N CYS A 189 -7.82 -10.49 -0.69
CA CYS A 189 -8.12 -11.89 -0.98
C CYS A 189 -7.10 -12.85 -0.36
N LEU A 190 -5.95 -12.33 0.09
CA LEU A 190 -4.91 -13.17 0.67
C LEU A 190 -5.39 -13.82 1.98
N PRO A 191 -5.02 -15.08 2.24
CA PRO A 191 -5.29 -15.72 3.52
C PRO A 191 -4.54 -14.98 4.64
N ARG A 192 -5.11 -15.03 5.85
CA ARG A 192 -4.42 -14.52 7.04
C ARG A 192 -3.31 -15.50 7.41
N GLN A 193 -2.24 -15.00 8.03
CA GLN A 193 -1.21 -15.86 8.60
C GLN A 193 -1.87 -16.80 9.63
N PRO A 194 -1.79 -18.13 9.46
CA PRO A 194 -2.45 -19.06 10.37
C PRO A 194 -1.74 -19.10 11.74
N VAL A 195 -2.52 -19.39 12.78
CA VAL A 195 -2.01 -19.67 14.12
C VAL A 195 -1.82 -21.20 14.23
N PRO A 196 -0.58 -21.71 14.33
CA PRO A 196 -0.32 -23.14 14.47
C PRO A 196 -0.91 -23.72 15.76
N GLY A 197 -1.14 -25.04 15.79
CA GLY A 197 -1.59 -25.74 16.99
C GLY A 197 -0.52 -25.69 18.08
N LEU A 198 -0.93 -25.40 19.33
CA LEU A 198 0.00 -25.32 20.47
C LEU A 198 0.85 -26.58 20.61
N LYS A 199 0.22 -27.77 20.58
CA LYS A 199 0.92 -29.05 20.71
C LYS A 199 1.89 -29.29 19.54
N ASP A 200 1.48 -28.98 18.32
CA ASP A 200 2.33 -29.13 17.13
C ASP A 200 3.54 -28.19 17.18
N THR A 201 3.34 -26.96 17.64
CA THR A 201 4.43 -25.99 17.84
C THR A 201 5.41 -26.48 18.89
N ILE A 202 4.93 -26.98 20.03
CA ILE A 202 5.79 -27.48 21.11
C ILE A 202 6.54 -28.75 20.68
N ALA A 203 5.90 -29.65 19.94
CA ALA A 203 6.56 -30.84 19.41
C ALA A 203 7.73 -30.47 18.48
N ARG A 204 7.52 -29.54 17.54
CA ARG A 204 8.58 -29.05 16.65
C ARG A 204 9.66 -28.27 17.39
N TYR A 205 9.28 -27.55 18.46
CA TYR A 205 10.25 -26.89 19.34
C TYR A 205 11.17 -27.92 20.00
N LEU A 206 10.62 -28.96 20.61
CA LEU A 206 11.43 -30.01 21.25
C LEU A 206 12.33 -30.73 20.24
N GLU A 207 11.79 -31.08 19.07
CA GLU A 207 12.58 -31.65 17.96
C GLU A 207 13.77 -30.75 17.58
N SER A 208 13.57 -29.43 17.53
CA SER A 208 14.63 -28.46 17.22
C SER A 208 15.65 -28.27 18.34
N MET A 209 15.27 -28.54 19.59
CA MET A 209 16.14 -28.43 20.76
C MET A 209 16.97 -29.70 21.00
N GLN A 210 16.45 -30.87 20.62
CA GLN A 210 17.11 -32.15 20.84
C GLN A 210 18.58 -32.20 20.39
N PRO A 211 18.99 -31.70 19.20
CA PRO A 211 20.40 -31.71 18.81
C PRO A 211 21.27 -30.65 19.52
N LEU A 212 20.68 -29.72 20.27
CA LEU A 212 21.37 -28.62 20.94
C LEU A 212 21.60 -28.87 22.44
N LEU A 213 20.90 -29.84 23.01
CA LEU A 213 20.85 -30.08 24.45
C LEU A 213 21.43 -31.45 24.81
N SER A 214 22.00 -31.55 26.02
CA SER A 214 22.25 -32.85 26.65
C SER A 214 20.94 -33.58 26.98
N ASN A 215 21.02 -34.88 27.27
CA ASN A 215 19.84 -35.68 27.62
C ASN A 215 19.16 -35.17 28.90
N GLU A 216 19.94 -34.74 29.89
CA GLU A 216 19.44 -34.18 31.13
C GLU A 216 18.70 -32.85 30.88
N GLU A 217 19.31 -31.94 30.12
CA GLU A 217 18.71 -30.64 29.75
C GLU A 217 17.44 -30.83 28.91
N TYR A 218 17.48 -31.74 27.91
CA TYR A 218 16.31 -32.04 27.08
C TYR A 218 15.15 -32.54 27.94
N THR A 219 15.43 -33.42 28.90
CA THR A 219 14.41 -33.97 29.82
C THR A 219 13.77 -32.86 30.65
N ALA A 220 14.56 -31.92 31.16
CA ALA A 220 14.07 -30.75 31.89
C ALA A 220 13.19 -29.86 30.99
N VAL A 221 13.67 -29.51 29.79
CA VAL A 221 12.92 -28.69 28.83
C VAL A 221 11.63 -29.38 28.38
N ALA A 222 11.64 -30.69 28.18
CA ALA A 222 10.45 -31.46 27.82
C ALA A 222 9.40 -31.43 28.95
N ALA A 223 9.82 -31.57 30.21
CA ALA A 223 8.93 -31.45 31.35
C ALA A 223 8.31 -30.04 31.46
N ASP A 224 9.11 -29.00 31.22
CA ASP A 224 8.64 -27.60 31.23
C ASP A 224 7.63 -27.35 30.09
N ALA A 225 7.92 -27.85 28.91
CA ALA A 225 7.04 -27.77 27.75
C ALA A 225 5.70 -28.50 27.99
N GLU A 226 5.72 -29.64 28.68
CA GLU A 226 4.50 -30.34 29.07
C GLU A 226 3.68 -29.54 30.09
N ARG A 227 4.33 -28.93 31.10
CA ARG A 227 3.65 -28.03 32.04
C ARG A 227 3.01 -26.86 31.32
N PHE A 228 3.73 -26.22 30.40
CA PHE A 228 3.20 -25.12 29.60
C PHE A 228 1.97 -25.52 28.77
N ILE A 229 1.96 -26.71 28.15
CA ILE A 229 0.79 -27.22 27.41
C ILE A 229 -0.42 -27.38 28.33
N LYS A 230 -0.22 -27.79 29.59
CA LYS A 230 -1.30 -28.06 30.56
C LYS A 230 -1.79 -26.79 31.26
N ALA A 231 -0.91 -25.82 31.51
CA ALA A 231 -1.19 -24.63 32.31
C ALA A 231 -1.41 -23.37 31.46
N GLU A 232 -0.37 -22.55 31.22
CA GLU A 232 -0.51 -21.21 30.64
C GLU A 232 -0.79 -21.22 29.13
N GLY A 233 -0.22 -22.20 28.42
CA GLY A 233 -0.24 -22.29 26.96
C GLY A 233 -1.65 -22.21 26.35
N PRO A 234 -2.66 -22.97 26.84
CA PRO A 234 -4.03 -22.86 26.34
C PRO A 234 -4.63 -21.46 26.50
N GLY A 235 -4.31 -20.75 27.58
CA GLY A 235 -4.73 -19.36 27.80
C GLY A 235 -4.13 -18.41 26.76
N LEU A 236 -2.81 -18.47 26.59
CA LEU A 236 -2.09 -17.67 25.61
C LEU A 236 -2.53 -17.97 24.17
N GLN A 237 -2.77 -19.25 23.85
CA GLN A 237 -3.28 -19.67 22.54
C GLN A 237 -4.67 -19.10 22.24
N ARG A 238 -5.54 -18.95 23.26
CA ARG A 238 -6.84 -18.28 23.09
C ARG A 238 -6.67 -16.80 22.75
N TYR A 239 -5.77 -16.09 23.43
CA TYR A 239 -5.46 -14.69 23.08
C TYR A 239 -4.88 -14.55 21.67
N LEU A 240 -4.00 -15.47 21.27
CA LEU A 240 -3.42 -15.48 19.93
C LEU A 240 -4.49 -15.69 18.84
N LYS A 241 -5.43 -16.62 19.08
CA LYS A 241 -6.60 -16.82 18.21
C LYS A 241 -7.48 -15.57 18.16
N PHE A 242 -7.75 -14.94 19.30
CA PHE A 242 -8.50 -13.68 19.32
C PHE A 242 -7.82 -12.61 18.46
N LYS A 243 -6.51 -12.42 18.60
CA LYS A 243 -5.73 -11.51 17.75
C LYS A 243 -5.81 -11.90 16.27
N TYR A 244 -5.74 -13.18 15.93
CA TYR A 244 -5.94 -13.65 14.55
C TYR A 244 -7.30 -13.26 13.96
N TRP A 245 -8.36 -13.25 14.78
CA TRP A 245 -9.70 -12.85 14.33
C TRP A 245 -9.83 -11.33 14.15
N THR A 246 -9.19 -10.55 15.01
CA THR A 246 -9.29 -9.08 15.05
C THR A 246 -8.22 -8.33 14.26
N SER A 247 -7.21 -9.02 13.73
CA SER A 247 -6.13 -8.42 12.93
C SER A 247 -6.09 -8.96 11.49
N THR A 248 -5.44 -8.22 10.60
CA THR A 248 -5.14 -8.67 9.22
C THR A 248 -4.02 -9.71 9.22
N ASN A 249 -3.05 -9.56 10.13
CA ASN A 249 -1.97 -10.49 10.40
C ASN A 249 -1.62 -10.37 11.90
N TYR A 250 -1.67 -11.49 12.63
CA TYR A 250 -1.50 -11.49 14.08
C TYR A 250 -0.05 -11.30 14.54
N VAL A 251 0.93 -11.35 13.64
CA VAL A 251 2.35 -11.25 14.01
C VAL A 251 2.99 -9.96 13.52
N SER A 252 2.47 -9.31 12.48
CA SER A 252 3.18 -8.21 11.80
C SER A 252 3.51 -7.02 12.69
N ASP A 253 2.59 -6.57 13.55
CA ASP A 253 2.80 -5.42 14.43
C ASP A 253 3.80 -5.74 15.55
N TRP A 254 3.64 -6.90 16.20
CA TRP A 254 4.58 -7.37 17.22
C TRP A 254 5.97 -7.64 16.65
N TRP A 255 6.05 -8.25 15.47
CA TRP A 255 7.32 -8.51 14.79
C TRP A 255 8.05 -7.20 14.47
N LEU A 256 7.36 -6.25 13.86
CA LEU A 256 7.95 -4.94 13.55
C LEU A 256 8.43 -4.23 14.82
N SER A 257 7.57 -4.17 15.84
CA SER A 257 7.87 -3.46 17.09
C SER A 257 9.00 -4.13 17.87
N VAL A 258 8.84 -5.40 18.24
CA VAL A 258 9.77 -6.11 19.14
C VAL A 258 11.10 -6.42 18.46
N VAL A 259 11.10 -6.86 17.21
CA VAL A 259 12.34 -7.29 16.54
C VAL A 259 13.14 -6.12 16.00
N TYR A 260 12.49 -5.05 15.53
CA TYR A 260 13.20 -3.94 14.87
C TYR A 260 13.11 -2.63 15.63
N LEU A 261 11.90 -2.17 15.95
CA LEU A 261 11.72 -0.79 16.42
C LEU A 261 12.07 -0.59 17.88
N ARG A 262 12.01 -1.62 18.73
CA ARG A 262 12.43 -1.55 20.13
C ARG A 262 13.90 -1.90 20.34
N GLY A 263 14.54 -2.57 19.39
CA GLY A 263 15.99 -2.82 19.42
C GLY A 263 16.74 -1.49 19.53
N ARG A 264 17.62 -1.40 20.53
CA ARG A 264 18.41 -0.19 20.85
C ARG A 264 19.85 -0.25 20.32
N GLU A 265 20.25 -1.38 19.76
CA GLU A 265 21.55 -1.56 19.13
C GLU A 265 21.66 -0.77 17.82
N SER A 266 22.89 -0.49 17.40
CA SER A 266 23.16 0.19 16.13
C SER A 266 22.64 -0.64 14.95
N ILE A 267 21.72 -0.05 14.18
CA ILE A 267 21.11 -0.72 13.03
C ILE A 267 22.08 -0.90 11.86
N MET A 268 23.20 -0.16 11.81
CA MET A 268 24.10 -0.17 10.64
C MET A 268 24.77 -1.52 10.38
N ILE A 269 24.96 -2.32 11.43
CA ILE A 269 25.57 -3.65 11.36
C ILE A 269 24.54 -4.72 11.74
N ASN A 270 23.77 -4.48 12.80
CA ASN A 270 22.97 -5.53 13.44
C ASN A 270 21.59 -5.72 12.79
N SER A 271 21.17 -4.86 11.87
CA SER A 271 19.83 -4.91 11.28
C SER A 271 19.77 -4.56 9.79
N ASN A 272 20.47 -3.53 9.35
CA ASN A 272 20.48 -3.11 7.95
C ASN A 272 21.19 -4.17 7.09
N TYR A 273 20.57 -4.52 5.97
CA TYR A 273 21.18 -5.37 4.95
C TYR A 273 21.51 -4.56 3.71
N TYR A 274 22.52 -5.01 2.95
CA TYR A 274 22.89 -4.41 1.67
C TYR A 274 23.05 -5.48 0.60
N GLY A 275 22.69 -5.11 -0.63
CA GLY A 275 22.95 -5.92 -1.82
C GLY A 275 24.04 -5.26 -2.64
N LEU A 276 25.06 -6.02 -3.04
CA LEU A 276 26.06 -5.54 -3.98
C LEU A 276 25.63 -5.85 -5.41
N SER A 277 25.91 -4.91 -6.31
CA SER A 277 25.74 -5.17 -7.73
C SER A 277 26.73 -6.24 -8.18
N LEU A 278 26.24 -7.28 -8.86
CA LEU A 278 27.09 -8.34 -9.41
C LEU A 278 27.83 -7.92 -10.70
N TYR A 279 27.65 -6.68 -11.17
CA TYR A 279 28.34 -6.17 -12.36
C TYR A 279 29.82 -5.93 -12.07
N ARG A 280 30.65 -6.95 -12.35
CA ARG A 280 32.12 -6.85 -12.22
C ARG A 280 32.75 -5.78 -13.13
N LYS A 281 32.09 -5.42 -14.24
CA LYS A 281 32.52 -4.37 -15.17
C LYS A 281 31.35 -3.42 -15.44
N PRO A 282 31.32 -2.22 -14.84
CA PRO A 282 30.27 -1.27 -15.14
C PRO A 282 30.39 -0.77 -16.59
N PRO A 283 29.26 -0.38 -17.22
CA PRO A 283 29.26 0.08 -18.61
C PRO A 283 30.00 1.41 -18.85
N THR A 284 30.32 2.15 -17.78
CA THR A 284 31.09 3.40 -17.84
C THR A 284 31.83 3.63 -16.52
N SER A 285 32.98 4.31 -16.57
CA SER A 285 33.75 4.77 -15.41
C SER A 285 33.19 6.03 -14.76
N ASN A 286 32.33 6.79 -15.47
CA ASN A 286 31.70 8.00 -14.94
C ASN A 286 30.70 7.68 -13.81
N GLN A 287 31.04 8.04 -12.57
CA GLN A 287 30.22 7.80 -11.38
C GLN A 287 28.87 8.54 -11.45
N ALA A 288 28.85 9.80 -11.89
CA ALA A 288 27.64 10.59 -11.99
C ALA A 288 26.64 9.99 -13.00
N ALA A 289 27.13 9.53 -14.15
CA ALA A 289 26.31 8.85 -15.16
C ALA A 289 25.67 7.56 -14.61
N ARG A 290 26.43 6.74 -13.87
CA ARG A 290 25.92 5.53 -13.22
C ARG A 290 24.86 5.86 -12.16
N ALA A 291 25.16 6.81 -11.27
CA ALA A 291 24.24 7.25 -10.23
C ALA A 291 22.93 7.82 -10.82
N ALA A 292 23.04 8.62 -11.88
CA ALA A 292 21.90 9.21 -12.59
C ALA A 292 21.01 8.14 -13.22
N THR A 293 21.62 7.14 -13.86
CA THR A 293 20.91 6.02 -14.46
C THR A 293 20.20 5.18 -13.40
N PHE A 294 20.88 4.82 -12.32
CA PHE A 294 20.29 4.06 -11.21
C PHE A 294 19.13 4.83 -10.55
N THR A 295 19.35 6.10 -10.22
CA THR A 295 18.33 7.00 -9.65
C THR A 295 17.10 7.07 -10.54
N ARG A 296 17.31 7.21 -11.86
CA ARG A 296 16.23 7.26 -12.83
C ARG A 296 15.39 5.98 -12.80
N TYR A 297 16.02 4.81 -12.81
CA TYR A 297 15.32 3.52 -12.74
C TYR A 297 14.54 3.36 -11.44
N MET A 298 15.14 3.71 -10.30
CA MET A 298 14.44 3.63 -9.00
C MET A 298 13.20 4.53 -8.96
N LEU A 299 13.29 5.73 -9.53
CA LEU A 299 12.15 6.65 -9.61
C LEU A 299 11.07 6.19 -10.62
N GLU A 300 11.45 5.45 -11.65
CA GLU A 300 10.49 4.80 -12.55
C GLU A 300 9.75 3.65 -11.84
N VAL A 301 10.46 2.82 -11.08
CA VAL A 301 9.87 1.78 -10.23
C VAL A 301 8.91 2.40 -9.20
N ARG A 302 9.34 3.46 -8.51
CA ARG A 302 8.46 4.23 -7.62
C ARG A 302 7.20 4.67 -8.34
N ALA A 303 7.33 5.21 -9.54
CA ALA A 303 6.18 5.69 -10.29
C ALA A 303 5.24 4.55 -10.72
N LEU A 304 5.75 3.34 -10.98
CA LEU A 304 4.93 2.15 -11.21
C LEU A 304 4.16 1.75 -9.94
N ILE A 305 4.80 1.77 -8.77
CA ILE A 305 4.15 1.48 -7.49
C ILE A 305 3.05 2.52 -7.18
N ASP A 306 3.36 3.82 -7.31
CA ASP A 306 2.42 4.92 -7.07
C ASP A 306 1.18 4.83 -7.98
N ARG A 307 1.33 4.28 -9.20
CA ARG A 307 0.22 4.05 -10.14
C ARG A 307 -0.42 2.67 -10.03
N GLU A 308 0.07 1.82 -9.14
CA GLU A 308 -0.31 0.41 -9.00
C GLU A 308 -0.14 -0.39 -10.31
N GLU A 309 0.86 -0.05 -11.11
CA GLU A 309 1.22 -0.68 -12.38
C GLU A 309 2.39 -1.67 -12.25
N LEU A 310 2.99 -1.78 -11.05
CA LEU A 310 4.01 -2.78 -10.80
C LEU A 310 3.37 -4.19 -10.89
N PRO A 311 3.90 -5.10 -11.71
CA PRO A 311 3.40 -6.46 -11.78
C PRO A 311 3.39 -7.13 -10.41
N ARG A 312 2.29 -7.83 -10.11
CA ARG A 312 2.15 -8.63 -8.90
C ARG A 312 3.21 -9.74 -8.87
N LEU A 313 3.75 -10.01 -7.69
CA LEU A 313 4.61 -11.17 -7.47
C LEU A 313 3.76 -12.43 -7.35
N MET A 314 4.19 -13.48 -8.05
CA MET A 314 3.50 -14.77 -8.10
C MET A 314 4.52 -15.90 -7.89
N ILE A 315 4.16 -16.90 -7.10
CA ILE A 315 4.86 -18.18 -7.04
C ILE A 315 4.36 -19.03 -8.20
N GLN A 316 5.27 -19.43 -9.10
CA GLN A 316 4.98 -20.27 -10.27
C GLN A 316 3.84 -19.74 -11.15
N ASP A 317 3.65 -18.41 -11.21
CA ASP A 317 2.53 -17.75 -11.91
C ASP A 317 1.12 -18.15 -11.46
N ILE A 318 0.98 -18.81 -10.30
CA ILE A 318 -0.30 -19.32 -9.78
C ILE A 318 -0.66 -18.67 -8.44
N VAL A 319 0.27 -18.60 -7.49
CA VAL A 319 -0.04 -18.14 -6.13
C VAL A 319 0.44 -16.70 -5.94
N PRO A 320 -0.45 -15.72 -5.71
CA PRO A 320 -0.06 -14.33 -5.47
C PRO A 320 0.62 -14.17 -4.11
N ILE A 321 1.59 -13.25 -4.04
CA ILE A 321 2.27 -12.86 -2.81
C ILE A 321 1.77 -11.48 -2.36
N CYS A 322 1.78 -11.25 -1.06
CA CYS A 322 1.50 -9.94 -0.48
C CYS A 322 2.45 -8.87 -1.04
N MET A 323 1.88 -7.77 -1.54
CA MET A 323 2.64 -6.64 -2.10
C MET A 323 2.81 -5.48 -1.09
N GLN A 324 2.40 -5.64 0.18
CA GLN A 324 2.22 -4.52 1.11
C GLN A 324 3.53 -3.77 1.39
N GLN A 325 4.66 -4.47 1.37
CA GLN A 325 5.98 -3.87 1.60
C GLN A 325 6.35 -2.86 0.51
N TYR A 326 5.87 -3.03 -0.74
CA TYR A 326 6.11 -2.07 -1.82
C TYR A 326 5.47 -0.72 -1.56
N ALA A 327 4.34 -0.67 -0.82
CA ALA A 327 3.72 0.59 -0.45
C ALA A 327 4.65 1.46 0.40
N GLY A 328 5.55 0.85 1.19
CA GLY A 328 6.54 1.54 2.03
C GLY A 328 7.95 1.64 1.43
N ALA A 329 8.16 1.24 0.17
CA ALA A 329 9.51 1.15 -0.41
C ALA A 329 10.17 2.51 -0.67
N PHE A 330 9.39 3.59 -0.75
CA PHE A 330 9.87 4.94 -1.03
C PHE A 330 9.26 5.94 -0.05
N ASN A 331 9.98 7.06 0.17
CA ASN A 331 9.58 8.13 1.07
C ASN A 331 9.32 7.68 2.52
N MET A 332 9.93 6.58 2.94
CA MET A 332 9.84 6.08 4.30
C MET A 332 11.19 6.24 4.97
N THR A 333 11.18 6.67 6.23
CA THR A 333 12.36 6.71 7.08
C THR A 333 12.02 6.19 8.47
N ARG A 334 13.02 5.70 9.19
CA ARG A 334 12.92 5.37 10.61
C ARG A 334 13.34 6.58 11.41
N GLU A 335 12.46 7.08 12.27
CA GLU A 335 12.74 8.16 13.20
C GLU A 335 13.00 7.56 14.59
N PRO A 336 14.11 7.94 15.24
CA PRO A 336 14.45 7.41 16.55
C PRO A 336 13.45 7.88 17.61
N GLY A 337 13.04 6.96 18.47
CA GLY A 337 12.29 7.26 19.70
C GLY A 337 13.07 6.79 20.93
N HIS A 338 12.64 7.22 22.11
CA HIS A 338 13.33 6.84 23.35
C HIS A 338 13.25 5.32 23.61
N GLU A 339 12.04 4.78 23.63
CA GLU A 339 11.79 3.35 23.88
C GLU A 339 11.53 2.58 22.58
N GLU A 340 10.86 3.21 21.62
CA GLU A 340 10.46 2.58 20.37
C GLU A 340 10.58 3.60 19.23
N ASP A 341 11.25 3.20 18.16
CA ASP A 341 11.37 4.01 16.95
C ASP A 341 10.10 3.96 16.13
N ARG A 342 9.93 4.90 15.19
CA ARG A 342 8.75 4.95 14.32
C ARG A 342 9.14 4.96 12.86
N LEU A 343 8.39 4.22 12.04
CA LEU A 343 8.47 4.35 10.58
C LEU A 343 7.55 5.49 10.14
N VAL A 344 8.12 6.52 9.52
CA VAL A 344 7.37 7.66 8.98
C VAL A 344 7.43 7.62 7.47
N GLN A 345 6.25 7.60 6.85
CA GLN A 345 6.10 7.64 5.41
C GLN A 345 5.51 8.98 4.96
N TYR A 346 6.16 9.61 3.99
CA TYR A 346 5.76 10.89 3.43
C TYR A 346 5.02 10.72 2.09
N ASP A 347 4.00 11.53 1.86
CA ASP A 347 3.19 11.47 0.63
C ASP A 347 4.05 11.71 -0.62
N SER A 348 3.96 10.78 -1.58
CA SER A 348 4.62 10.87 -2.89
C SER A 348 4.29 12.15 -3.67
N ALA A 349 3.11 12.74 -3.46
CA ALA A 349 2.72 14.00 -4.07
C ALA A 349 3.52 15.20 -3.55
N VAL A 350 4.02 15.11 -2.31
CA VAL A 350 4.80 16.16 -1.64
C VAL A 350 6.30 15.88 -1.78
N SER A 351 6.74 14.64 -1.51
CA SER A 351 8.14 14.24 -1.58
C SER A 351 8.58 13.95 -3.01
N ARG A 352 9.06 14.99 -3.71
CA ARG A 352 9.51 14.95 -5.12
C ARG A 352 11.01 15.15 -5.30
N HIS A 353 11.79 14.85 -4.27
CA HIS A 353 13.24 15.03 -4.24
C HIS A 353 13.91 13.76 -3.71
N ILE A 354 15.22 13.70 -3.91
CA ILE A 354 16.11 12.78 -3.20
C ILE A 354 17.09 13.57 -2.33
N VAL A 355 17.69 12.87 -1.38
CA VAL A 355 18.85 13.34 -0.64
C VAL A 355 20.08 12.65 -1.22
N VAL A 356 21.08 13.44 -1.62
CA VAL A 356 22.38 12.94 -2.09
C VAL A 356 23.41 13.24 -1.01
N MET A 357 24.12 12.22 -0.57
CA MET A 357 25.20 12.35 0.40
C MET A 357 26.54 12.31 -0.34
N CYS A 358 27.36 13.36 -0.21
CA CYS A 358 28.65 13.46 -0.88
C CYS A 358 29.63 14.30 -0.04
N GLY A 359 30.85 13.79 0.18
CA GLY A 359 31.88 14.49 0.95
C GLY A 359 31.42 14.94 2.35
N GLY A 360 30.67 14.09 3.06
CA GLY A 360 30.12 14.39 4.39
C GLY A 360 28.95 15.40 4.41
N ARG A 361 28.44 15.82 3.25
CA ARG A 361 27.36 16.81 3.12
C ARG A 361 26.09 16.18 2.54
N PHE A 362 24.96 16.84 2.79
CA PHE A 362 23.64 16.44 2.31
C PHE A 362 23.12 17.47 1.29
N PHE A 363 22.72 16.99 0.11
CA PHE A 363 22.16 17.81 -0.96
C PHE A 363 20.73 17.38 -1.25
N LYS A 364 19.82 18.36 -1.35
CA LYS A 364 18.44 18.12 -1.79
C LYS A 364 18.34 18.29 -3.30
N VAL A 365 18.10 17.20 -4.02
CA VAL A 365 17.95 17.23 -5.49
C VAL A 365 16.50 17.00 -5.87
N ASN A 366 15.85 18.00 -6.46
CA ASN A 366 14.51 17.84 -7.00
C ASN A 366 14.54 16.95 -8.24
N CYS A 367 13.78 15.86 -8.24
CA CYS A 367 13.83 14.86 -9.30
C CYS A 367 12.82 15.10 -10.42
N TYR A 368 12.00 16.14 -10.31
CA TYR A 368 10.96 16.46 -11.29
C TYR A 368 11.11 17.90 -11.75
N CYS A 369 10.90 18.12 -13.05
CA CYS A 369 10.91 19.45 -13.64
C CYS A 369 9.75 20.29 -13.05
N HIS A 370 10.06 21.48 -12.52
CA HIS A 370 9.06 22.36 -11.91
C HIS A 370 7.97 22.81 -12.91
N ARG A 371 8.34 23.02 -14.18
CA ARG A 371 7.41 23.48 -15.23
C ARG A 371 6.49 22.36 -15.73
N THR A 372 7.06 21.21 -16.09
CA THR A 372 6.30 20.13 -16.73
C THR A 372 5.78 19.08 -15.74
N GLY A 373 6.36 19.02 -14.54
CA GLY A 373 6.10 17.97 -13.57
C GLY A 373 6.62 16.59 -13.98
N ARG A 374 7.34 16.47 -15.10
CA ARG A 374 7.93 15.20 -15.56
C ARG A 374 9.21 14.90 -14.80
N LEU A 375 9.50 13.61 -14.65
CA LEU A 375 10.73 13.14 -14.04
C LEU A 375 11.93 13.56 -14.88
N LEU A 376 13.01 14.04 -14.24
CA LEU A 376 14.23 14.50 -14.92
C LEU A 376 14.87 13.39 -15.75
N SER A 377 15.50 13.75 -16.87
CA SER A 377 16.23 12.81 -17.71
C SER A 377 17.53 12.35 -17.03
N ARG A 378 18.12 11.26 -17.54
CA ARG A 378 19.41 10.76 -17.05
C ARG A 378 20.51 11.82 -17.18
N LEU A 379 20.56 12.54 -18.30
CA LEU A 379 21.52 13.64 -18.52
C LEU A 379 21.31 14.81 -17.55
N GLN A 380 20.06 15.16 -17.24
CA GLN A 380 19.77 16.22 -16.26
C GLN A 380 20.18 15.83 -14.85
N LEU A 381 19.94 14.57 -14.46
CA LEU A 381 20.40 14.04 -13.17
C LEU A 381 21.92 13.93 -13.12
N GLU A 382 22.57 13.51 -14.20
CA GLU A 382 24.02 13.44 -14.31
C GLU A 382 24.64 14.84 -14.16
N ALA A 383 24.12 15.85 -14.85
CA ALA A 383 24.57 17.23 -14.70
C ALA A 383 24.42 17.73 -13.25
N ALA A 384 23.31 17.40 -12.58
CA ALA A 384 23.12 17.74 -11.17
C ALA A 384 24.14 17.05 -10.26
N PHE A 385 24.45 15.77 -10.52
CA PHE A 385 25.42 15.01 -9.73
C PHE A 385 26.87 15.45 -9.99
N ASN A 386 27.22 15.80 -11.23
CA ASN A 386 28.51 16.43 -11.54
C ASN A 386 28.66 17.77 -10.81
N GLY A 387 27.62 18.60 -10.80
CA GLY A 387 27.63 19.86 -10.04
C GLY A 387 27.86 19.65 -8.54
N ILE A 388 27.31 18.59 -7.95
CA ILE A 388 27.56 18.22 -6.54
C ILE A 388 29.02 17.77 -6.34
N LEU A 389 29.55 16.91 -7.22
CA LEU A 389 30.94 16.45 -7.14
C LEU A 389 31.92 17.62 -7.26
N ASP A 390 31.66 18.55 -8.18
CA ASP A 390 32.51 19.73 -8.38
C ASP A 390 32.44 20.71 -7.21
N ALA A 391 31.26 20.89 -6.60
CA ALA A 391 31.11 21.69 -5.38
C ALA A 391 31.92 21.10 -4.21
N VAL A 392 31.86 19.78 -4.01
CA VAL A 392 32.63 19.10 -2.96
C VAL A 392 34.14 19.22 -3.21
N ARG A 393 34.60 19.04 -4.46
CA ARG A 393 36.02 19.20 -4.82
C ARG A 393 36.55 20.61 -4.59
N LYS A 394 35.77 21.64 -4.96
CA LYS A 394 36.15 23.03 -4.75
C LYS A 394 36.31 23.36 -3.27
N ASP A 395 35.40 22.88 -2.44
CA ASP A 395 35.49 23.08 -1.00
C ASP A 395 36.68 22.34 -0.37
N GLU A 396 37.00 21.13 -0.85
CA GLU A 396 38.17 20.37 -0.37
C GLU A 396 39.50 21.02 -0.78
N ALA A 397 39.51 21.71 -1.93
CA ALA A 397 40.66 22.48 -2.40
C ALA A 397 40.82 23.84 -1.70
N SER A 398 39.77 24.33 -1.00
CA SER A 398 39.85 25.55 -0.19
C SER A 398 40.58 25.23 1.13
N PRO A 399 41.56 26.05 1.57
CA PRO A 399 42.20 25.87 2.86
C PRO A 399 41.13 25.85 3.96
N ARG A 400 41.22 24.86 4.86
CA ARG A 400 40.39 24.86 6.07
C ARG A 400 41.02 25.88 7.02
N GLU A 401 40.34 27.01 7.24
CA GLU A 401 40.66 27.96 8.31
C GLU A 401 40.53 27.34 9.70
#